data_AF-A0A4Y1RPN7-F1
#
_entry.id   AF-A0A4Y1RPN7-F1
#
_cell.length_a   1.000
_cell.length_b   1.000
_cell.length_c   1.000
_cell.angle_alpha   90.00
_cell.angle_beta   90.00
_cell.angle_gamma   90.00
#
_symmetry.space_group_name_H-M   'P 1'
#
loop_
_entity.id
_entity.type
_entity.pdbx_description
1 polymer ?
#
loop_
_entity_poly.entity_id
_entity_poly.type
_entity_poly.pdbx_seq_one_letter_code
_entity_poly.pdbx_strand_id
1 'polypeptide(L)'
;MEEIGATVVAVYMSMVGFIDPATVSANSGTVAERSRLVAARLQKTDGEQIFMMPYNPGRHWILLIVRAKKETVYFLDPLPGHRVVDEEAKNIVNSAIKIYNSHIGRAGRKAVIWKTLSGTPKQPSSVECVCQGKPGSFIPQEAIDEVRNEWAETVFQFIK
;
A
#
# COMPACT_ATOMS: atom_id res chain seq x y z
N MET A 1 11.74 28.23 -10.93
CA MET A 1 11.68 26.80 -11.35
C MET A 1 11.52 25.86 -10.15
N GLU A 2 11.86 26.30 -8.93
CA GLU A 2 11.75 25.54 -7.67
C GLU A 2 10.32 25.50 -7.07
N GLU A 3 9.54 26.59 -7.20
CA GLU A 3 8.16 26.68 -6.67
C GLU A 3 7.15 25.75 -7.36
N ILE A 4 7.33 25.48 -8.66
CA ILE A 4 6.47 24.54 -9.40
C ILE A 4 6.71 23.11 -8.90
N GLY A 5 7.96 22.76 -8.60
CA GLY A 5 8.31 21.47 -8.00
C GLY A 5 7.69 21.29 -6.62
N ALA A 6 7.79 22.30 -5.75
CA ALA A 6 7.21 22.26 -4.41
C ALA A 6 5.67 22.13 -4.42
N THR A 7 5.00 22.86 -5.33
CA THR A 7 3.52 22.80 -5.45
C THR A 7 3.06 21.44 -5.97
N VAL A 8 3.74 20.87 -6.96
CA VAL A 8 3.44 19.52 -7.49
C VAL A 8 3.67 18.44 -6.43
N VAL A 9 4.75 18.55 -5.65
CA VAL A 9 5.03 17.63 -4.54
C VAL A 9 4.00 17.78 -3.43
N ALA A 10 3.57 19.00 -3.08
CA ALA A 10 2.52 19.22 -2.08
C ALA A 10 1.16 18.67 -2.51
N VAL A 11 0.78 18.86 -3.78
CA VAL A 11 -0.44 18.26 -4.34
C VAL A 11 -0.31 16.73 -4.36
N TYR A 12 0.84 16.19 -4.74
CA TYR A 12 1.09 14.74 -4.67
C TYR A 12 0.95 14.18 -3.26
N MET A 13 1.59 14.81 -2.27
CA MET A 13 1.50 14.40 -0.86
C MET A 13 0.05 14.50 -0.33
N SER A 14 -0.77 15.42 -0.87
CA SER A 14 -2.21 15.49 -0.57
C SER A 14 -3.04 14.38 -1.25
N MET A 15 -2.56 13.83 -2.38
CA MET A 15 -3.22 12.76 -3.14
C MET A 15 -2.83 11.34 -2.70
N VAL A 16 -1.82 11.20 -1.83
CA VAL A 16 -1.33 9.92 -1.33
C VAL A 16 -1.59 9.76 0.17
N GLY A 17 -2.39 8.77 0.51
CA GLY A 17 -2.60 8.30 1.87
C GLY A 17 -1.68 7.13 2.20
N PHE A 18 -1.33 6.98 3.47
CA PHE A 18 -0.56 5.84 3.96
C PHE A 18 -1.42 4.99 4.91
N ILE A 19 -1.23 3.67 4.80
CA ILE A 19 -1.71 2.67 5.75
C ILE A 19 -0.49 2.12 6.47
N ASP A 20 -0.52 2.20 7.79
CA ASP A 20 0.58 1.74 8.64
C ASP A 20 0.73 0.21 8.55
N PRO A 21 1.93 -0.32 8.22
CA PRO A 21 2.16 -1.76 8.12
C PRO A 21 1.83 -2.53 9.41
N ALA A 22 1.92 -1.89 10.58
CA ALA A 22 1.52 -2.51 11.84
C ALA A 22 0.02 -2.88 11.86
N THR A 23 -0.83 -2.17 11.11
CA THR A 23 -2.28 -2.42 11.04
C THR A 23 -2.66 -3.63 10.18
N VAL A 24 -1.74 -4.10 9.33
CA VAL A 24 -1.97 -5.23 8.42
C VAL A 24 -1.07 -6.43 8.73
N SER A 25 -0.18 -6.29 9.71
CA SER A 25 0.71 -7.35 10.18
C SER A 25 -0.06 -8.59 10.65
N ALA A 26 0.49 -9.78 10.41
CA ALA A 26 -0.07 -11.06 10.89
C ALA A 26 -0.28 -11.09 12.41
N ASN A 27 0.48 -10.29 13.17
CA ASN A 27 0.39 -10.23 14.63
C ASN A 27 -0.65 -9.20 15.15
N SER A 28 -1.34 -8.47 14.28
CA SER A 28 -2.23 -7.35 14.65
C SER A 28 -3.71 -7.74 14.76
N GLY A 29 -4.01 -9.02 14.96
CA GLY A 29 -5.35 -9.54 15.18
C GLY A 29 -5.95 -10.28 13.99
N THR A 30 -7.25 -10.53 14.06
CA THR A 30 -7.98 -11.26 13.02
C THR A 30 -8.01 -10.51 11.69
N VAL A 31 -8.22 -11.21 10.58
CA VAL A 31 -8.41 -10.58 9.26
C VAL A 31 -9.54 -9.54 9.30
N ALA A 32 -10.62 -9.82 10.04
CA ALA A 32 -11.75 -8.91 10.16
C ALA A 32 -11.39 -7.60 10.88
N GLU A 33 -10.61 -7.66 11.96
CA GLU A 33 -10.15 -6.47 12.69
C GLU A 33 -9.21 -5.61 11.83
N ARG A 34 -8.20 -6.24 11.21
CA ARG A 34 -7.28 -5.57 10.28
C ARG A 34 -8.03 -4.91 9.12
N SER A 35 -9.02 -5.60 8.54
CA SER A 35 -9.86 -5.06 7.48
C SER A 35 -10.63 -3.81 7.90
N ARG A 36 -11.13 -3.75 9.15
CA ARG A 36 -11.82 -2.56 9.68
C ARG A 36 -10.87 -1.39 9.87
N LEU A 37 -9.65 -1.63 10.34
CA LEU A 37 -8.63 -0.59 10.49
C LEU A 37 -8.24 0.01 9.13
N VAL A 38 -8.02 -0.84 8.13
CA VAL A 38 -7.77 -0.40 6.75
C VAL A 38 -8.97 0.38 6.22
N ALA A 39 -10.20 -0.13 6.37
CA ALA A 39 -11.40 0.57 5.92
C ALA A 39 -11.58 1.94 6.59
N ALA A 40 -11.35 2.03 7.91
CA ALA A 40 -11.40 3.29 8.63
C ALA A 40 -10.37 4.30 8.09
N ARG A 41 -9.20 3.84 7.63
CA ARG A 41 -8.23 4.70 6.98
C ARG A 41 -8.71 5.18 5.60
N LEU A 42 -9.29 4.29 4.80
CA LEU A 42 -9.85 4.61 3.47
C LEU A 42 -10.99 5.65 3.56
N GLN A 43 -11.80 5.57 4.61
CA GLN A 43 -12.96 6.45 4.84
C GLN A 43 -12.60 7.88 5.23
N LYS A 44 -11.35 8.16 5.63
CA LYS A 44 -10.91 9.51 6.04
C LYS A 44 -10.65 10.47 4.85
N THR A 45 -11.07 10.08 3.65
CA THR A 45 -10.70 10.76 2.39
C THR A 45 -11.93 10.88 1.48
N ASP A 46 -11.86 11.74 0.48
CA ASP A 46 -12.92 11.91 -0.52
C ASP A 46 -13.05 10.73 -1.52
N GLY A 47 -12.20 9.72 -1.35
CA GLY A 47 -12.15 8.51 -2.16
C GLY A 47 -11.36 8.61 -3.46
N GLU A 48 -10.82 9.78 -3.80
CA GLU A 48 -9.92 9.96 -4.96
C GLU A 48 -8.45 9.71 -4.60
N GLN A 49 -8.12 9.82 -3.30
CA GLN A 49 -6.81 9.54 -2.76
C GLN A 49 -6.36 8.10 -3.05
N ILE A 50 -5.09 7.92 -3.39
CA ILE A 50 -4.48 6.60 -3.50
C ILE A 50 -3.85 6.23 -2.15
N PHE A 51 -3.89 4.96 -1.77
CA PHE A 51 -3.28 4.52 -0.51
C PHE A 51 -2.11 3.60 -0.74
N MET A 52 -0.96 3.97 -0.21
CA MET A 52 0.21 3.10 -0.11
C MET A 52 0.10 2.26 1.16
N MET A 53 0.20 0.95 0.99
CA MET A 53 0.09 -0.03 2.06
C MET A 53 1.27 -1.01 1.96
N PRO A 54 2.38 -0.73 2.66
CA PRO A 54 3.46 -1.70 2.82
C PRO A 54 2.91 -2.94 3.54
N TYR A 55 3.24 -4.12 3.02
CA TYR A 55 2.81 -5.38 3.59
C TYR A 55 3.98 -6.37 3.61
N ASN A 56 4.06 -7.14 4.69
CA ASN A 56 5.09 -8.16 4.88
C ASN A 56 4.44 -9.49 5.27
N PRO A 57 4.34 -10.48 4.35
CA PRO A 57 3.86 -11.82 4.68
C PRO A 57 4.82 -12.62 5.57
N GLY A 58 5.98 -12.07 5.93
CA GLY A 58 6.84 -12.59 6.99
C GLY A 58 8.33 -12.30 6.81
N ARG A 59 8.83 -12.29 5.57
CA ARG A 59 10.28 -12.10 5.28
C ARG A 59 10.58 -11.11 4.15
N HIS A 60 9.54 -10.56 3.53
CA HIS A 60 9.70 -9.81 2.29
C HIS A 60 8.72 -8.64 2.26
N TRP A 61 9.21 -7.43 2.05
CA TRP A 61 8.34 -6.27 1.95
C TRP A 61 7.84 -6.11 0.53
N ILE A 62 6.53 -6.00 0.40
CA ILE A 62 5.84 -5.67 -0.84
C ILE A 62 5.04 -4.38 -0.64
N LEU A 63 4.71 -3.71 -1.75
CA LEU A 63 3.84 -2.54 -1.73
C LEU A 63 2.50 -2.86 -2.40
N LEU A 64 1.42 -2.59 -1.69
CA LEU A 64 0.07 -2.56 -2.23
C LEU A 64 -0.38 -1.12 -2.41
N ILE A 65 -0.90 -0.78 -3.59
CA ILE A 65 -1.50 0.53 -3.86
C ILE A 65 -3.00 0.34 -4.00
N VAL A 66 -3.77 0.88 -3.05
CA VAL A 66 -5.22 0.70 -2.96
C VAL A 66 -5.92 1.95 -3.49
N ARG A 67 -6.73 1.78 -4.55
CA ARG A 67 -7.65 2.80 -5.06
C ARG A 67 -9.08 2.39 -4.72
N ALA A 68 -9.55 2.75 -3.52
CA ALA A 68 -10.79 2.24 -2.95
C ALA A 68 -12.02 2.49 -3.84
N LYS A 69 -12.25 3.73 -4.29
CA LYS A 69 -13.41 4.09 -5.12
C LYS A 69 -13.41 3.48 -6.51
N LYS A 70 -12.21 3.20 -7.05
CA LYS A 70 -12.00 2.49 -8.33
C LYS A 70 -11.92 0.97 -8.15
N GLU A 71 -11.97 0.48 -6.92
CA GLU A 71 -11.93 -0.95 -6.58
C GLU A 71 -10.76 -1.67 -7.24
N THR A 72 -9.63 -0.97 -7.35
CA THR A 72 -8.41 -1.47 -8.01
C THR A 72 -7.28 -1.48 -7.00
N VAL A 73 -6.56 -2.59 -6.94
CA VAL A 73 -5.36 -2.75 -6.11
C VAL A 73 -4.19 -3.10 -7.03
N TYR A 74 -3.11 -2.35 -6.90
CA TYR A 74 -1.87 -2.65 -7.59
C TYR A 74 -0.91 -3.34 -6.61
N PHE A 75 -0.24 -4.37 -7.11
CA PHE A 75 0.77 -5.13 -6.40
C PHE A 75 2.13 -4.87 -7.02
N LEU A 76 3.08 -4.49 -6.16
CA LEU A 76 4.46 -4.25 -6.51
C LEU A 76 5.35 -5.12 -5.63
N ASP A 77 6.10 -6.00 -6.26
CA ASP A 77 7.15 -6.79 -5.65
C ASP A 77 8.50 -6.32 -6.21
N PRO A 78 9.45 -5.86 -5.37
CA PRO A 78 10.77 -5.44 -5.84
C PRO A 78 11.67 -6.62 -6.24
N LEU A 79 11.32 -7.87 -5.87
CA LEU A 79 12.09 -9.05 -6.23
C LEU A 79 11.73 -9.59 -7.62
N PRO A 80 12.72 -10.10 -8.38
CA PRO A 80 12.47 -10.67 -9.69
C PRO A 80 11.65 -11.97 -9.58
N GLY A 81 10.65 -12.11 -10.45
CA GLY A 81 9.86 -13.34 -10.60
C GLY A 81 8.36 -13.08 -10.70
N HIS A 82 7.60 -14.08 -11.17
CA HIS A 82 6.14 -14.04 -11.21
C HIS A 82 5.56 -14.35 -9.82
N ARG A 83 5.69 -13.39 -8.91
CA ARG A 83 5.15 -13.46 -7.55
C ARG A 83 3.67 -13.14 -7.55
N VAL A 84 2.94 -13.73 -6.60
CA VAL A 84 1.51 -13.53 -6.41
C VAL A 84 1.29 -13.04 -4.98
N VAL A 85 0.42 -12.06 -4.80
CA VAL A 85 -0.05 -11.62 -3.46
C VAL A 85 -0.68 -12.81 -2.74
N ASP A 86 -0.32 -13.03 -1.48
CA ASP A 86 -0.93 -14.08 -0.68
C ASP A 86 -2.43 -13.81 -0.43
N GLU A 87 -3.14 -14.88 -0.06
CA GLU A 87 -4.58 -14.81 0.15
C GLU A 87 -4.97 -13.99 1.39
N GLU A 88 -4.09 -13.86 2.39
CA GLU A 88 -4.40 -13.08 3.59
C GLU A 88 -4.47 -11.59 3.26
N ALA A 89 -3.46 -11.05 2.58
CA ALA A 89 -3.45 -9.67 2.11
C ALA A 89 -4.65 -9.38 1.20
N LYS A 90 -4.99 -10.30 0.29
CA LYS A 90 -6.20 -10.17 -0.53
C LYS A 90 -7.46 -10.11 0.31
N ASN A 91 -7.61 -11.00 1.30
CA ASN A 91 -8.79 -11.05 2.16
C ASN A 91 -8.95 -9.78 2.99
N ILE A 92 -7.85 -9.22 3.52
CA ILE A 92 -7.85 -7.96 4.26
C ILE A 92 -8.33 -6.82 3.36
N VAL A 93 -7.69 -6.63 2.19
CA VAL A 93 -8.00 -5.50 1.31
C VAL A 93 -9.38 -5.62 0.68
N ASN A 94 -9.78 -6.82 0.25
CA ASN A 94 -11.11 -7.06 -0.32
C ASN A 94 -12.22 -6.77 0.70
N SER A 95 -12.03 -7.21 1.94
CA SER A 95 -12.98 -6.95 3.03
C SER A 95 -13.00 -5.46 3.40
N ALA A 96 -11.84 -4.81 3.45
CA ALA A 96 -11.75 -3.38 3.72
C ALA A 96 -12.48 -2.53 2.66
N ILE A 97 -12.28 -2.85 1.36
CA ILE A 97 -12.98 -2.17 0.26
C ILE A 97 -14.49 -2.43 0.34
N LYS A 98 -14.92 -3.64 0.72
CA LYS A 98 -16.34 -3.95 0.93
C LYS A 98 -16.96 -3.09 2.05
N ILE A 99 -16.25 -2.92 3.17
CA ILE A 99 -16.68 -2.06 4.28
C ILE A 99 -16.70 -0.59 3.84
N TYR A 100 -15.67 -0.12 3.14
CA TYR A 100 -15.61 1.23 2.57
C TYR A 100 -16.78 1.51 1.62
N ASN A 101 -17.06 0.58 0.69
CA ASN A 101 -18.15 0.70 -0.25
C ASN A 101 -19.52 0.77 0.44
N SER A 102 -19.72 -0.03 1.50
CA SER A 102 -20.93 0.08 2.32
C SER A 102 -21.06 1.44 2.98
N HIS A 103 -19.95 2.03 3.44
CA HIS A 103 -19.93 3.34 4.09
C HIS A 103 -20.33 4.47 3.14
N ILE A 104 -19.90 4.42 1.88
CA ILE A 104 -20.24 5.42 0.86
C ILE A 104 -21.53 5.12 0.08
N GLY A 105 -22.35 4.18 0.56
CA GLY A 105 -23.65 3.83 -0.06
C GLY A 105 -23.54 3.06 -1.38
N ARG A 106 -22.40 2.42 -1.68
CA ARG A 106 -22.17 1.64 -2.91
C ARG A 106 -22.13 0.13 -2.64
N ALA A 107 -23.21 -0.43 -2.09
CA ALA A 107 -23.32 -1.88 -1.89
C ALA A 107 -23.45 -2.65 -3.22
N GLY A 108 -23.09 -3.94 -3.22
CA GLY A 108 -23.32 -4.84 -4.37
C GLY A 108 -22.37 -4.67 -5.56
N ARG A 109 -21.18 -4.10 -5.33
CA ARG A 109 -20.17 -3.90 -6.37
C ARG A 109 -19.47 -5.19 -6.78
N LYS A 110 -18.84 -5.15 -7.96
CA LYS A 110 -18.05 -6.26 -8.52
C LYS A 110 -16.83 -6.56 -7.66
N ALA A 111 -16.21 -7.72 -7.88
CA ALA A 111 -14.97 -8.09 -7.22
C ALA A 111 -13.86 -7.05 -7.45
N VAL A 112 -13.04 -6.85 -6.43
CA VAL A 112 -11.86 -5.97 -6.48
C VAL A 112 -10.91 -6.46 -7.57
N ILE A 113 -10.43 -5.52 -8.39
CA ILE A 113 -9.52 -5.80 -9.50
C ILE A 113 -8.08 -5.73 -8.98
N TRP A 114 -7.37 -6.84 -9.06
CA TRP A 114 -5.95 -6.93 -8.70
C TRP A 114 -5.08 -6.84 -9.95
N LYS A 115 -4.07 -5.98 -9.93
CA LYS A 115 -3.13 -5.77 -11.04
C LYS A 115 -1.70 -5.89 -10.54
N THR A 116 -0.90 -6.73 -11.18
CA THR A 116 0.55 -6.74 -10.97
C THR A 116 1.17 -5.68 -11.86
N LEU A 117 1.95 -4.77 -11.29
CA LEU A 117 2.73 -3.82 -12.08
C LEU A 117 4.06 -4.47 -12.50
N SER A 118 4.30 -4.51 -13.80
CA SER A 118 5.60 -4.88 -14.37
C SER A 118 6.46 -3.61 -14.55
N GLY A 119 7.76 -3.72 -14.30
CA GLY A 119 8.69 -2.59 -14.46
C GLY A 119 8.96 -1.78 -13.19
N THR A 120 8.63 -2.31 -12.00
CA THR A 120 9.14 -1.77 -10.73
C THR A 120 10.66 -1.63 -10.83
N PRO A 121 11.25 -0.49 -10.43
CA PRO A 121 12.70 -0.37 -10.35
C PRO A 121 13.23 -1.55 -9.53
N LYS A 122 14.16 -2.32 -10.11
CA LYS A 122 14.86 -3.36 -9.36
C LYS A 122 15.55 -2.65 -8.20
N GLN A 123 15.22 -3.07 -6.98
CA GLN A 123 15.86 -2.52 -5.78
C GLN A 123 17.39 -2.54 -5.99
N PRO A 124 18.09 -1.40 -5.80
CA PRO A 124 19.54 -1.42 -5.74
C PRO A 124 19.95 -2.40 -4.65
N SER A 125 20.89 -3.29 -4.97
CA SER A 125 21.28 -4.45 -4.16
C SER A 125 21.83 -4.11 -2.76
N SER A 126 21.84 -2.85 -2.34
CA SER A 126 22.32 -2.37 -1.04
C SER A 126 21.20 -2.07 -0.04
N VAL A 127 19.94 -1.99 -0.48
CA VAL A 127 18.74 -2.03 0.38
C VAL A 127 18.08 -3.41 0.23
N GLU A 128 18.87 -4.48 0.39
CA GLU A 128 18.31 -5.82 0.55
C GLU A 128 17.22 -5.74 1.61
N CYS A 129 15.97 -6.09 1.26
CA CYS A 129 14.86 -6.40 2.16
C CYS A 129 15.17 -6.00 3.62
N VAL A 130 14.90 -4.74 4.03
CA VAL A 130 15.47 -4.05 5.23
C VAL A 130 15.33 -4.80 6.58
N CYS A 131 14.78 -6.00 6.60
CA CYS A 131 14.99 -6.95 7.68
C CYS A 131 15.39 -8.33 7.13
N GLN A 132 16.67 -8.56 6.84
CA GLN A 132 17.20 -9.91 7.00
C GLN A 132 17.10 -10.32 8.49
N GLY A 133 15.96 -10.92 8.86
CA GLY A 133 15.92 -12.11 9.70
C GLY A 133 16.26 -12.00 11.20
N LYS A 134 16.06 -10.86 11.88
CA LYS A 134 16.11 -10.86 13.36
C LYS A 134 14.70 -10.75 13.97
N PRO A 135 14.18 -11.80 14.64
CA PRO A 135 12.95 -11.67 15.40
C PRO A 135 13.16 -10.61 16.50
N GLY A 136 12.39 -9.52 16.45
CA GLY A 136 12.41 -8.45 17.45
C GLY A 136 13.12 -7.14 17.06
N SER A 137 13.65 -6.99 15.83
CA SER A 137 14.20 -5.69 15.40
C SER A 137 13.07 -4.74 14.98
N PHE A 138 12.87 -3.67 15.76
CA PHE A 138 12.01 -2.54 15.40
C PHE A 138 12.57 -1.89 14.13
N ILE A 139 11.73 -1.66 13.12
CA ILE A 139 12.14 -0.92 11.92
C ILE A 139 12.16 0.56 12.28
N PRO A 140 13.30 1.27 12.14
CA PRO A 140 13.34 2.70 12.37
C PRO A 140 12.38 3.42 11.41
N GLN A 141 11.62 4.39 11.91
CA GLN A 141 10.71 5.19 11.08
C GLN A 141 11.45 5.88 9.92
N GLU A 142 12.72 6.21 10.09
CA GLU A 142 13.59 6.76 9.06
C GLU A 142 13.78 5.82 7.86
N ALA A 143 13.94 4.52 8.10
CA ALA A 143 14.06 3.53 7.02
C ALA A 143 12.73 3.31 6.30
N ILE A 144 11.61 3.41 7.03
CA ILE A 144 10.26 3.41 6.43
C ILE A 144 10.09 4.65 5.55
N ASP A 145 10.57 5.80 6.01
CA ASP A 145 10.45 7.09 5.32
C ASP A 145 11.36 7.20 4.09
N GLU A 146 12.54 6.57 4.11
CA GLU A 146 13.44 6.48 2.95
C GLU A 146 12.82 5.63 1.84
N VAL A 147 12.35 4.43 2.19
CA VAL A 147 11.58 3.56 1.30
C VAL A 147 10.35 4.32 0.77
N ARG A 148 9.61 5.02 1.65
CA ARG A 148 8.46 5.85 1.27
C ARG A 148 8.79 6.86 0.18
N ASN A 149 9.93 7.54 0.26
CA ASN A 149 10.33 8.54 -0.72
C ASN A 149 10.74 7.91 -2.06
N GLU A 150 11.44 6.77 -2.06
CA GLU A 150 11.78 6.04 -3.30
C GLU A 150 10.54 5.52 -4.02
N TRP A 151 9.57 4.97 -3.27
CA TRP A 151 8.31 4.51 -3.86
C TRP A 151 7.43 5.67 -4.33
N ALA A 152 7.49 6.83 -3.69
CA ALA A 152 6.70 8.00 -4.10
C ALA A 152 6.97 8.40 -5.56
N GLU A 153 8.23 8.48 -5.98
CA GLU A 153 8.57 8.84 -7.36
C GLU A 153 8.10 7.80 -8.37
N THR A 154 8.29 6.52 -8.06
CA THR A 154 7.81 5.41 -8.89
C THR A 154 6.29 5.46 -9.04
N VAL A 155 5.60 5.64 -7.93
CA VAL A 155 4.13 5.67 -7.89
C VAL A 155 3.58 6.93 -8.57
N PHE A 156 4.29 8.06 -8.55
CA PHE A 156 3.90 9.27 -9.31
C PHE A 156 3.85 9.04 -10.82
N GLN A 157 4.79 8.26 -11.36
CA GLN A 157 4.79 7.89 -12.80
C GLN A 157 3.57 7.04 -13.19
N PHE A 158 3.01 6.27 -12.26
CA PHE A 158 1.87 5.38 -12.51
C PHE A 158 0.48 6.01 -12.31
N ILE A 159 0.39 7.18 -11.65
CA ILE A 159 -0.90 7.84 -11.35
C ILE A 159 -1.33 8.82 -12.43
N LYS A 160 -0.40 9.27 -13.29
CA LYS A 160 -0.75 10.00 -14.54
C LYS A 160 -1.66 9.15 -15.42
#